data_AF-A0A0E2BM59-F1
#
_entry.id   AF-A0A0E2BM59-F1
#
_cell.length_a   1.000
_cell.length_b   1.000
_cell.length_c   1.000
_cell.angle_alpha   90.00
_cell.angle_beta   90.00
_cell.angle_gamma   90.00
#
_symmetry.space_group_name_H-M   'P 1'
#
loop_
_entity.id
_entity.type
_entity.pdbx_description
1 polymer ?
#
loop_
_entity_poly.entity_id
_entity_poly.type
_entity_poly.pdbx_seq_one_letter_code
_entity_poly.pdbx_strand_id
1 'polypeptide(L)'
;MKQQYFIVLILIFINCKSNLKEVQNASSTPSAALNYKEIVKIIEGPDTWENDYSYISFKNGEVNLTFWGDPPLYGKAKYKIDGTKINVSLISLSYKESTFPDKKFTCEYQFRDHDYLPEKSIECCFEKKKCKKPIVHYDMKSHKPKGRLINLHGHSVQTDDHEKYQTTKDVYFRSKPVIDRNTVIRYDKLVPEDCINPVGADLPPEDYIRIPKESHVLLIGHTLEKEIISGKEGNWFYVRLFPSCPGGYPTTSVEGWIFSEYLEKLKK
;
A
#
# COMPACT_ATOMS: atom_id res chain seq x y z
N MET A 1 22.29 30.74 -70.66
CA MET A 1 23.46 29.96 -71.13
C MET A 1 23.94 29.08 -69.98
N LYS A 2 24.12 27.78 -70.27
CA LYS A 2 25.11 26.83 -69.69
C LYS A 2 25.01 26.52 -68.19
N GLN A 3 24.65 25.30 -67.77
CA GLN A 3 25.45 24.05 -67.63
C GLN A 3 25.47 23.73 -66.12
N GLN A 4 24.64 22.84 -65.61
CA GLN A 4 24.89 21.40 -65.45
C GLN A 4 26.21 21.02 -64.72
N TYR A 5 25.97 20.44 -63.54
CA TYR A 5 26.64 19.29 -62.90
C TYR A 5 27.92 19.43 -62.07
N PHE A 6 27.81 18.76 -60.91
CA PHE A 6 28.77 17.84 -60.26
C PHE A 6 29.68 18.34 -59.11
N ILE A 7 29.31 17.86 -57.91
CA ILE A 7 30.13 17.18 -56.88
C ILE A 7 31.43 17.86 -56.44
N VAL A 8 31.53 18.19 -55.13
CA VAL A 8 32.52 17.57 -54.22
C VAL A 8 31.93 17.43 -52.81
N LEU A 9 32.05 16.21 -52.31
CA LEU A 9 31.59 15.63 -51.07
C LEU A 9 32.85 15.36 -50.25
N ILE A 10 33.09 16.02 -49.12
CA ILE A 10 34.19 15.67 -48.19
C ILE A 10 33.72 15.76 -46.73
N LEU A 11 33.42 14.57 -46.21
CA LEU A 11 33.78 14.02 -44.89
C LEU A 11 33.42 14.79 -43.61
N ILE A 12 32.30 14.41 -43.00
CA ILE A 12 32.28 14.10 -41.56
C ILE A 12 31.93 12.62 -41.42
N PHE A 13 32.94 11.77 -41.55
CA PHE A 13 32.92 10.42 -41.00
C PHE A 13 33.21 10.55 -39.50
N ILE A 14 32.15 10.64 -38.69
CA ILE A 14 32.21 10.13 -37.31
C ILE A 14 31.30 8.91 -37.29
N ASN A 15 31.94 7.75 -37.21
CA ASN A 15 31.35 6.44 -37.02
C ASN A 15 30.27 6.46 -35.92
N CYS A 16 29.00 6.54 -36.32
CA CYS A 16 27.89 6.04 -35.52
C CYS A 16 27.56 4.62 -36.02
N LYS A 17 28.48 3.68 -35.79
CA LYS A 17 28.15 2.25 -35.84
C LYS A 17 27.62 1.85 -34.47
N SER A 18 26.31 1.83 -34.39
CA SER A 18 25.47 0.95 -33.58
C SER A 18 26.21 0.00 -32.63
N ASN A 19 26.10 0.25 -31.33
CA ASN A 19 25.84 -0.80 -30.35
C ASN A 19 24.54 -0.46 -29.61
N LEU A 20 23.43 -0.71 -30.31
CA LEU A 20 22.12 -0.94 -29.70
C LEU A 20 22.20 -2.28 -28.96
N LYS A 21 22.81 -2.28 -27.77
CA LYS A 21 22.76 -3.35 -26.75
C LYS A 21 23.54 -2.94 -25.50
N GLU A 22 23.10 -1.87 -24.83
CA GLU A 22 23.45 -1.61 -23.42
C GLU A 22 22.55 -0.52 -22.81
N VAL A 23 21.24 -0.73 -22.89
CA VAL A 23 20.30 -0.08 -21.97
C VAL A 23 19.42 -1.18 -21.38
N GLN A 24 20.07 -2.07 -20.64
CA GLN A 24 19.42 -2.96 -19.70
C GLN A 24 20.11 -2.79 -18.35
N ASN A 25 19.30 -2.43 -17.35
CA ASN A 25 19.59 -2.49 -15.92
C ASN A 25 20.55 -1.45 -15.36
N ALA A 26 20.18 -0.17 -15.45
CA ALA A 26 20.49 0.78 -14.38
C ALA A 26 19.30 0.85 -13.42
N SER A 27 19.13 -0.19 -12.60
CA SER A 27 18.48 -0.06 -11.31
C SER A 27 19.38 0.87 -10.48
N SER A 28 19.15 2.18 -10.57
CA SER A 28 19.87 3.15 -9.77
C SER A 28 19.34 3.14 -8.34
N THR A 29 19.69 2.10 -7.59
CA THR A 29 19.81 2.21 -6.14
C THR A 29 21.00 3.16 -5.91
N PRO A 30 20.86 4.27 -5.18
CA PRO A 30 22.03 5.02 -4.75
C PRO A 30 22.74 4.18 -3.69
N SER A 31 23.72 3.36 -4.10
CA SER A 31 24.55 2.57 -3.17
C SER A 31 25.69 3.42 -2.59
N ALA A 32 25.39 4.64 -2.13
CA ALA A 32 26.17 5.21 -1.05
C ALA A 32 25.69 4.49 0.21
N ALA A 33 26.57 3.81 0.93
CA ALA A 33 26.21 3.22 2.21
C ALA A 33 25.65 4.34 3.10
N LEU A 34 24.33 4.33 3.33
CA LEU A 34 23.67 5.36 4.12
C LEU A 34 24.34 5.41 5.49
N ASN A 35 24.85 6.57 5.88
CA ASN A 35 25.46 6.74 7.18
C ASN A 35 24.38 6.94 8.27
N TYR A 36 24.76 6.81 9.54
CA TYR A 36 23.85 6.96 10.68
C TYR A 36 22.94 8.19 10.58
N LYS A 37 23.49 9.35 10.23
CA LYS A 37 22.74 10.62 10.21
C LYS A 37 21.69 10.63 9.10
N GLU A 38 21.99 10.01 7.96
CA GLU A 38 21.06 9.91 6.84
C GLU A 38 19.89 9.00 7.18
N ILE A 39 20.16 7.85 7.81
CA ILE A 39 19.11 6.92 8.26
C ILE A 39 18.22 7.59 9.30
N VAL A 40 18.78 8.29 10.29
CA VAL A 40 17.99 9.06 11.27
C VAL A 40 17.09 10.06 10.57
N LYS A 41 17.62 10.86 9.64
CA LYS A 41 16.83 11.84 8.90
C LYS A 41 15.69 11.20 8.09
N ILE A 42 15.91 10.01 7.54
CA ILE A 42 14.90 9.27 6.80
C ILE A 42 13.81 8.79 7.77
N ILE A 43 14.16 8.06 8.83
CA ILE A 43 13.18 7.40 9.71
C ILE A 43 12.42 8.37 10.62
N GLU A 44 13.03 9.49 11.02
CA GLU A 44 12.38 10.54 11.82
C GLU A 44 11.68 11.60 10.97
N GLY A 45 11.81 11.54 9.64
CA GLY A 45 11.20 12.53 8.73
C GLY A 45 9.67 12.48 8.74
N PRO A 46 9.05 11.30 8.56
CA PRO A 46 7.60 11.14 8.70
C PRO A 46 7.13 11.27 10.15
N ASP A 47 5.92 11.83 10.35
CA ASP A 47 5.28 11.88 11.66
C ASP A 47 5.00 10.46 12.19
N THR A 48 4.54 9.60 11.30
CA THR A 48 4.28 8.17 11.51
C THR A 48 4.61 7.40 10.24
N TRP A 49 5.13 6.19 10.42
CA TRP A 49 5.12 5.13 9.41
C TRP A 49 3.96 4.21 9.74
N GLU A 50 3.17 3.84 8.75
CA GLU A 50 1.89 3.20 9.00
C GLU A 50 1.59 2.04 8.08
N ASN A 51 0.86 1.08 8.64
CA ASN A 51 0.13 0.09 7.88
C ASN A 51 -1.26 -0.06 8.47
N ASP A 52 -2.01 -0.99 7.92
CA ASP A 52 -3.41 -1.18 8.25
C ASP A 52 -3.67 -1.47 9.74
N TYR A 53 -2.68 -2.01 10.48
CA TYR A 53 -2.86 -2.42 11.89
C TYR A 53 -1.96 -1.67 12.85
N SER A 54 -1.08 -0.80 12.39
CA SER A 54 -0.10 -0.21 13.30
C SER A 54 0.59 1.04 12.78
N TYR A 55 1.02 1.86 13.73
CA TYR A 55 1.93 2.97 13.52
C TYR A 55 3.23 2.72 14.26
N ILE A 56 4.31 3.16 13.64
CA ILE A 56 5.61 3.30 14.26
C ILE A 56 6.13 4.72 14.01
N SER A 57 6.54 5.41 15.06
CA SER A 57 7.20 6.72 14.93
C SER A 57 8.55 6.69 15.62
N PHE A 58 9.56 7.23 14.93
CA PHE A 58 10.92 7.35 15.42
C PHE A 58 11.17 8.81 15.78
N LYS A 59 11.65 9.08 17.00
CA LYS A 59 11.98 10.45 17.40
C LYS A 59 12.99 10.48 18.54
N ASN A 60 14.08 11.21 18.34
CA ASN A 60 15.13 11.46 19.33
C ASN A 60 15.66 10.18 19.99
N GLY A 61 15.85 9.10 19.22
CA GLY A 61 16.30 7.79 19.75
C GLY A 61 15.21 6.94 20.40
N GLU A 62 13.98 7.43 20.46
CA GLU A 62 12.81 6.71 20.95
C GLU A 62 11.92 6.23 19.79
N VAL A 63 11.16 5.17 20.06
CA VAL A 63 10.15 4.63 19.16
C VAL A 63 8.83 4.56 19.90
N ASN A 64 7.77 5.14 19.33
CA ASN A 64 6.41 4.89 19.78
C ASN A 64 5.74 3.91 18.81
N LEU A 65 5.05 2.93 19.38
CA LEU A 65 4.34 1.89 18.66
C LEU A 65 2.87 1.96 19.04
N THR A 66 2.01 1.89 18.05
CA THR A 66 0.57 1.70 18.25
C THR A 66 0.14 0.56 17.37
N PHE A 67 -0.49 -0.47 17.94
CA PHE A 67 -1.15 -1.52 17.20
C PHE A 67 -2.65 -1.39 17.43
N TRP A 68 -3.38 -1.27 16.33
CA TRP A 68 -4.82 -1.30 16.30
C TRP A 68 -5.34 -2.66 16.76
N GLY A 69 -6.39 -2.61 17.56
CA GLY A 69 -7.07 -3.73 18.19
C GLY A 69 -8.07 -3.21 19.21
N ASP A 70 -8.84 -4.09 19.82
CA ASP A 70 -9.76 -3.73 20.91
C ASP A 70 -9.36 -4.50 22.19
N PRO A 71 -8.67 -3.85 23.17
CA PRO A 71 -8.22 -2.46 23.16
C PRO A 71 -6.94 -2.25 22.32
N PRO A 72 -6.66 -1.03 21.85
CA PRO A 72 -5.42 -0.72 21.14
C PRO A 72 -4.19 -0.96 22.03
N LEU A 73 -3.11 -1.48 21.44
CA LEU A 73 -1.85 -1.72 22.13
C LEU A 73 -0.88 -0.56 21.87
N TYR A 74 -0.31 -0.01 22.92
CA TYR A 74 0.68 1.06 22.85
C TYR A 74 2.00 0.57 23.39
N GLY A 75 3.10 0.90 22.71
CA GLY A 75 4.45 0.51 23.10
C GLY A 75 5.42 1.68 23.05
N LYS A 76 6.38 1.67 23.96
CA LYS A 76 7.56 2.54 23.90
C LYS A 76 8.81 1.68 23.74
N ALA A 77 9.73 2.13 22.90
CA ALA A 77 10.99 1.46 22.63
C ALA A 77 12.11 2.49 22.46
N LYS A 78 13.35 2.01 22.49
CA LYS A 78 14.54 2.73 22.01
C LYS A 78 15.04 2.07 20.75
N TYR A 79 15.64 2.85 19.86
CA TYR A 79 16.31 2.30 18.69
C TYR A 79 17.80 2.66 18.66
N LYS A 80 18.57 1.80 18.01
CA LYS A 80 19.97 2.04 17.64
C LYS A 80 20.16 1.65 16.19
N ILE A 81 20.94 2.43 15.46
CA ILE A 81 21.26 2.13 14.07
C ILE A 81 22.64 1.46 14.03
N ASP A 82 22.71 0.33 13.34
CA ASP A 82 23.93 -0.42 13.07
C ASP A 82 24.00 -0.73 11.57
N GLY A 83 24.87 -0.02 10.85
CA GLY A 83 24.85 0.01 9.39
C GLY A 83 23.48 0.47 8.87
N THR A 84 22.83 -0.36 8.05
CA THR A 84 21.47 -0.11 7.51
C THR A 84 20.34 -0.60 8.42
N LYS A 85 20.68 -1.30 9.52
CA LYS A 85 19.71 -1.94 10.41
C LYS A 85 19.34 -1.03 11.56
N ILE A 86 18.05 -0.96 11.84
CA ILE A 86 17.46 -0.22 12.96
C ILE A 86 17.05 -1.24 14.02
N ASN A 87 17.88 -1.40 15.04
CA ASN A 87 17.62 -2.32 16.13
C ASN A 87 16.71 -1.64 17.16
N VAL A 88 15.51 -2.15 17.32
CA VAL A 88 14.49 -1.61 18.22
C VAL A 88 14.35 -2.51 19.45
N SER A 89 14.40 -1.91 20.64
CA SER A 89 14.28 -2.58 21.94
C SER A 89 13.13 -1.99 22.74
N LEU A 90 12.12 -2.81 23.02
CA LEU A 90 10.94 -2.44 23.80
C LEU A 90 11.30 -2.11 25.25
N ILE A 91 10.75 -1.00 25.73
CA ILE A 91 10.82 -0.53 27.12
C ILE A 91 9.53 -0.90 27.86
N SER A 92 8.38 -0.64 27.24
CA SER A 92 7.07 -0.89 27.84
C SER A 92 5.99 -1.13 26.79
N LEU A 93 4.92 -1.82 27.22
CA LEU A 93 3.70 -2.07 26.46
C LEU A 93 2.49 -1.84 27.38
N SER A 94 1.38 -1.34 26.83
CA SER A 94 0.14 -1.04 27.58
C SER A 94 -0.59 -2.29 28.09
N TYR A 95 -0.27 -3.48 27.56
CA TYR A 95 -0.88 -4.76 27.94
C TYR A 95 0.20 -5.79 28.30
N LYS A 96 -0.19 -6.86 29.02
CA LYS A 96 0.74 -7.89 29.53
C LYS A 96 1.69 -8.38 28.42
N GLU A 97 2.98 -8.41 28.74
CA GLU A 97 4.08 -8.74 27.82
C GLU A 97 3.94 -10.09 27.08
N SER A 98 3.08 -11.00 27.57
CA SER A 98 2.90 -12.36 27.03
C SER A 98 2.34 -12.41 25.61
N THR A 99 1.64 -11.38 25.13
CA THR A 99 1.03 -11.37 23.79
C THR A 99 1.98 -10.85 22.71
N PHE A 100 3.02 -10.10 23.09
CA PHE A 100 3.98 -9.55 22.15
C PHE A 100 5.16 -10.51 22.01
N PRO A 101 5.40 -11.08 20.82
CA PRO A 101 6.26 -12.25 20.68
C PRO A 101 7.69 -12.00 21.16
N ASP A 102 8.19 -10.76 21.00
CA ASP A 102 9.57 -10.38 21.29
C ASP A 102 9.74 -8.94 21.78
N LYS A 103 10.65 -8.76 22.75
CA LYS A 103 11.07 -7.42 23.23
C LYS A 103 12.06 -6.72 22.29
N LYS A 104 12.46 -7.37 21.20
CA LYS A 104 13.44 -6.87 20.23
C LYS A 104 13.02 -7.21 18.81
N PHE A 105 13.22 -6.25 17.92
CA PHE A 105 13.02 -6.43 16.49
C PHE A 105 13.97 -5.53 15.72
N THR A 106 14.31 -5.96 14.51
CA THR A 106 15.17 -5.21 13.60
C THR A 106 14.31 -4.68 12.47
N CYS A 107 14.48 -3.41 12.12
CA CYS A 107 13.84 -2.80 10.97
C CYS A 107 14.87 -2.35 9.93
N GLU A 108 14.46 -2.30 8.68
CA GLU A 108 15.26 -1.79 7.57
C GLU A 108 14.43 -0.82 6.74
N TYR A 109 15.02 0.30 6.35
CA TYR A 109 14.40 1.22 5.39
C TYR A 109 14.44 0.61 3.99
N GLN A 110 13.33 0.72 3.27
CA GLN A 110 13.19 0.25 1.90
C GLN A 110 12.62 1.36 1.03
N PHE A 111 13.16 1.47 -0.18
CA PHE A 111 12.60 2.28 -1.26
C PHE A 111 12.20 1.33 -2.40
N ARG A 112 10.93 1.39 -2.81
CA ARG A 112 10.40 0.60 -3.92
C ARG A 112 9.57 1.50 -4.81
N ASP A 113 9.99 1.64 -6.07
CA ASP A 113 9.15 2.30 -7.06
C ASP A 113 7.93 1.41 -7.32
N HIS A 114 6.75 1.95 -7.03
CA HIS A 114 5.48 1.25 -7.18
C HIS A 114 4.46 2.20 -7.81
N ASP A 115 3.55 1.65 -8.61
CA ASP A 115 2.59 2.46 -9.36
C ASP A 115 1.65 3.27 -8.46
N TYR A 116 1.18 2.66 -7.37
CA TYR A 116 0.25 3.29 -6.42
C TYR A 116 0.63 3.16 -4.93
N LEU A 117 1.44 2.17 -4.52
CA LEU A 117 1.88 2.10 -3.13
C LEU A 117 2.85 3.24 -2.81
N PRO A 118 2.93 3.67 -1.54
CA PRO A 118 3.96 4.59 -1.12
C PRO A 118 5.37 4.03 -1.38
N GLU A 119 6.25 4.88 -1.90
CA GLU A 119 7.58 4.45 -2.34
C GLU A 119 8.51 4.09 -1.18
N LYS A 120 8.29 4.71 -0.03
CA LYS A 120 9.15 4.59 1.16
C LYS A 120 8.47 3.73 2.19
N SER A 121 9.20 2.77 2.73
CA SER A 121 8.73 1.91 3.82
C SER A 121 9.84 1.54 4.81
N ILE A 122 9.41 1.05 5.97
CA ILE A 122 10.24 0.40 6.97
C ILE A 122 9.73 -1.03 7.11
N GLU A 123 10.61 -2.00 6.93
CA GLU A 123 10.31 -3.42 7.07
C GLU A 123 10.90 -3.95 8.38
N CYS A 124 10.05 -4.39 9.31
CA CYS A 124 10.43 -4.85 10.64
C CYS A 124 10.27 -6.37 10.82
N CYS A 125 11.24 -6.98 11.49
CA CYS A 125 11.34 -8.41 11.77
C CYS A 125 11.58 -8.66 13.26
N PHE A 126 10.72 -9.46 13.90
CA PHE A 126 10.93 -9.93 15.27
C PHE A 126 12.05 -10.98 15.35
N GLU A 127 12.94 -10.87 16.33
CA GLU A 127 14.14 -11.73 16.43
C GLU A 127 13.82 -13.24 16.56
N LYS A 128 12.78 -13.66 17.32
CA LYS A 128 12.48 -15.10 17.49
C LYS A 128 11.69 -15.70 16.34
N LYS A 129 11.04 -14.89 15.50
CA LYS A 129 10.36 -15.38 14.30
C LYS A 129 11.37 -15.35 13.16
N LYS A 130 11.72 -16.51 12.59
CA LYS A 130 12.41 -16.57 11.28
C LYS A 130 11.64 -15.63 10.35
N CYS A 131 12.23 -14.52 9.92
CA CYS A 131 11.51 -13.43 9.27
C CYS A 131 11.09 -13.84 7.85
N LYS A 132 10.04 -14.67 7.76
CA LYS A 132 9.48 -15.15 6.49
C LYS A 132 8.62 -14.08 5.82
N LYS A 133 8.00 -13.21 6.62
CA LYS A 133 7.16 -12.09 6.18
C LYS A 133 7.42 -10.91 7.13
N PRO A 134 8.16 -9.87 6.70
CA PRO A 134 8.36 -8.67 7.50
C PRO A 134 7.04 -7.92 7.65
N ILE A 135 6.91 -7.16 8.74
CA ILE A 135 5.86 -6.17 8.88
C ILE A 135 6.33 -4.91 8.15
N VAL A 136 5.57 -4.47 7.16
CA VAL A 136 5.91 -3.29 6.35
C VAL A 136 5.09 -2.12 6.86
N HIS A 137 5.73 -0.99 7.17
CA HIS A 137 5.11 0.29 7.48
C HIS A 137 5.51 1.31 6.42
N TYR A 138 4.56 2.02 5.84
CA TYR A 138 4.77 2.97 4.76
C TYR A 138 4.82 4.41 5.26
N ASP A 139 5.63 5.25 4.62
CA ASP A 139 5.44 6.70 4.68
C ASP A 139 4.34 7.05 3.68
N MET A 140 3.10 7.22 4.15
CA MET A 140 1.98 7.47 3.26
C MET A 140 2.17 8.75 2.43
N LYS A 141 2.96 9.74 2.87
CA LYS A 141 3.22 10.94 2.06
C LYS A 141 4.12 10.68 0.85
N SER A 142 4.69 9.48 0.74
CA SER A 142 5.55 9.05 -0.37
C SER A 142 4.81 8.34 -1.50
N HIS A 143 3.47 8.29 -1.50
CA HIS A 143 2.73 7.80 -2.66
C HIS A 143 2.90 8.74 -3.86
N LYS A 144 2.71 8.20 -5.07
CA LYS A 144 2.66 9.01 -6.28
C LYS A 144 1.49 10.01 -6.18
N PRO A 145 1.62 11.22 -6.77
CA PRO A 145 0.55 12.22 -6.71
C PRO A 145 -0.71 11.74 -7.42
N LYS A 146 -1.85 12.31 -7.03
CA LYS A 146 -3.13 12.17 -7.72
C LYS A 146 -3.02 12.54 -9.21
N GLY A 147 -3.78 11.85 -10.05
CA GLY A 147 -3.93 12.17 -11.47
C GLY A 147 -2.98 11.40 -12.39
N ARG A 148 -2.08 10.58 -11.85
CA ARG A 148 -1.15 9.76 -12.62
C ARG A 148 -1.90 8.59 -13.27
N LEU A 149 -1.58 8.28 -14.52
CA LEU A 149 -2.08 7.09 -15.19
C LEU A 149 -1.20 5.89 -14.84
N ILE A 150 -1.84 4.81 -14.38
CA ILE A 150 -1.20 3.54 -14.06
C ILE A 150 -1.97 2.38 -14.71
N ASN A 151 -1.31 1.24 -14.86
CA ASN A 151 -1.95 0.02 -15.33
C ASN A 151 -2.19 -0.91 -14.13
N LEU A 152 -3.46 -1.13 -13.78
CA LEU A 152 -3.85 -2.08 -12.75
C LEU A 152 -4.53 -3.29 -13.39
N HIS A 153 -3.83 -4.41 -13.39
CA HIS A 153 -4.36 -5.69 -13.91
C HIS A 153 -4.91 -5.60 -15.35
N GLY A 154 -4.28 -4.79 -16.21
CA GLY A 154 -4.70 -4.57 -17.59
C GLY A 154 -5.67 -3.39 -17.79
N HIS A 155 -6.04 -2.68 -16.72
CA HIS A 155 -6.92 -1.51 -16.79
C HIS A 155 -6.14 -0.21 -16.61
N SER A 156 -6.41 0.77 -17.47
CA SER A 156 -5.89 2.12 -17.31
C SER A 156 -6.66 2.85 -16.21
N VAL A 157 -5.95 3.25 -15.16
CA VAL A 157 -6.50 3.85 -13.94
C VAL A 157 -5.83 5.17 -13.69
N GLN A 158 -6.60 6.17 -13.28
CA GLN A 158 -6.07 7.39 -12.73
C GLN A 158 -5.94 7.26 -11.21
N THR A 159 -4.74 7.51 -10.68
CA THR A 159 -4.48 7.44 -9.24
C THR A 159 -5.23 8.52 -8.48
N ASP A 160 -5.67 8.16 -7.28
CA ASP A 160 -6.24 9.03 -6.27
C ASP A 160 -5.33 9.08 -5.05
N ASP A 161 -5.54 10.10 -4.22
CA ASP A 161 -4.67 10.47 -3.09
C ASP A 161 -4.89 9.60 -1.83
N HIS A 162 -5.21 8.32 -2.01
CA HIS A 162 -5.65 7.42 -0.92
C HIS A 162 -6.78 8.03 -0.08
N GLU A 163 -7.73 8.69 -0.76
CA GLU A 163 -8.83 9.38 -0.09
C GLU A 163 -9.72 8.36 0.65
N LYS A 164 -10.22 8.75 1.84
CA LYS A 164 -11.06 7.88 2.67
C LYS A 164 -12.51 7.90 2.21
N TYR A 165 -13.08 6.71 1.99
CA TYR A 165 -14.47 6.50 1.61
C TYR A 165 -15.12 5.46 2.53
N GLN A 166 -16.44 5.42 2.52
CA GLN A 166 -17.24 4.37 3.15
C GLN A 166 -18.32 3.85 2.21
N THR A 167 -18.70 2.57 2.38
CA THR A 167 -19.78 1.96 1.62
C THR A 167 -21.14 2.48 2.10
N THR A 168 -22.02 2.87 1.17
CA THR A 168 -23.36 3.42 1.49
C THR A 168 -24.43 2.33 1.68
N LYS A 169 -24.12 1.10 1.26
CA LYS A 169 -24.94 -0.12 1.38
C LYS A 169 -24.05 -1.36 1.30
N ASP A 170 -24.63 -2.55 1.39
CA ASP A 170 -23.91 -3.78 1.12
C ASP A 170 -23.52 -3.89 -0.36
N VAL A 171 -22.25 -4.17 -0.62
CA VAL A 171 -21.67 -4.12 -1.97
C VAL A 171 -20.89 -5.37 -2.33
N TYR A 172 -20.91 -5.71 -3.62
CA TYR A 172 -20.01 -6.75 -4.15
C TYR A 172 -18.62 -6.17 -4.35
N PHE A 173 -17.63 -6.81 -3.74
CA PHE A 173 -16.22 -6.56 -3.99
C PHE A 173 -15.73 -7.42 -5.13
N ARG A 174 -14.87 -6.89 -6.00
CA ARG A 174 -14.51 -7.60 -7.24
C ARG A 174 -13.02 -7.59 -7.53
N SER A 175 -12.53 -8.65 -8.15
CA SER A 175 -11.16 -8.76 -8.67
C SER A 175 -10.97 -8.04 -9.99
N LYS A 176 -12.06 -7.75 -10.70
CA LYS A 176 -12.07 -7.00 -11.97
C LYS A 176 -13.24 -6.00 -11.98
N PRO A 177 -13.11 -4.87 -12.69
CA PRO A 177 -14.15 -3.85 -12.81
C PRO A 177 -15.23 -4.29 -13.80
N VAL A 178 -15.99 -5.36 -13.48
CA VAL A 178 -17.06 -5.88 -14.33
C VAL A 178 -18.13 -6.59 -13.51
N ILE A 179 -19.39 -6.49 -13.94
CA ILE A 179 -20.53 -7.19 -13.33
C ILE A 179 -20.60 -8.64 -13.81
N ASP A 180 -19.72 -9.49 -13.25
CA ASP A 180 -19.71 -10.94 -13.45
C ASP A 180 -19.65 -11.65 -12.08
N ARG A 181 -20.43 -12.72 -11.87
CA ARG A 181 -20.40 -13.48 -10.61
C ARG A 181 -19.02 -14.08 -10.34
N ASN A 182 -18.26 -14.44 -11.37
CA ASN A 182 -16.93 -15.04 -11.23
C ASN A 182 -15.86 -14.05 -10.74
N THR A 183 -16.14 -12.74 -10.78
CA THR A 183 -15.20 -11.71 -10.31
C THR A 183 -15.42 -11.33 -8.86
N VAL A 184 -16.48 -11.84 -8.22
CA VAL A 184 -16.81 -11.51 -6.83
C VAL A 184 -15.78 -12.11 -5.88
N ILE A 185 -15.15 -11.24 -5.09
CA ILE A 185 -14.34 -11.60 -3.94
C ILE A 185 -15.28 -11.66 -2.74
N ARG A 186 -15.50 -12.86 -2.20
CA ARG A 186 -16.46 -13.07 -1.12
C ARG A 186 -15.91 -12.58 0.21
N TYR A 187 -16.72 -11.85 0.98
CA TYR A 187 -16.35 -11.31 2.29
C TYR A 187 -15.93 -12.40 3.28
N ASP A 188 -16.60 -13.56 3.26
CA ASP A 188 -16.26 -14.76 4.05
C ASP A 188 -14.92 -15.42 3.74
N LYS A 189 -14.22 -14.97 2.69
CA LYS A 189 -12.84 -15.36 2.41
C LYS A 189 -11.84 -14.32 2.86
N LEU A 190 -12.29 -13.13 3.26
CA LEU A 190 -11.44 -12.02 3.70
C LEU A 190 -11.31 -11.97 5.22
N VAL A 191 -12.32 -12.44 5.95
CA VAL A 191 -12.35 -12.41 7.41
C VAL A 191 -12.72 -13.77 7.99
N PRO A 192 -12.24 -14.09 9.21
CA PRO A 192 -12.78 -15.19 9.99
C PRO A 192 -14.32 -15.13 10.11
N GLU A 193 -14.97 -16.27 10.23
CA GLU A 193 -16.45 -16.35 10.35
C GLU A 193 -16.97 -15.55 11.55
N ASP A 194 -16.24 -15.57 12.68
CA ASP A 194 -16.53 -14.79 13.88
C ASP A 194 -16.59 -13.27 13.62
N CYS A 195 -15.92 -12.78 12.56
CA CYS A 195 -15.96 -11.36 12.17
C CYS A 195 -17.23 -10.98 11.40
N ILE A 196 -17.93 -11.95 10.84
CA ILE A 196 -19.16 -11.78 10.07
C ILE A 196 -20.36 -11.95 11.00
N ASN A 197 -20.25 -12.91 11.92
CA ASN A 197 -21.32 -13.30 12.80
C ASN A 197 -20.84 -13.52 14.24
N PRO A 198 -20.57 -12.44 15.00
CA PRO A 198 -20.08 -12.55 16.37
C PRO A 198 -21.11 -13.18 17.33
N VAL A 199 -22.38 -13.33 16.93
CA VAL A 199 -23.48 -13.82 17.77
C VAL A 199 -24.32 -14.87 17.03
N GLY A 200 -23.70 -15.85 16.37
CA GLY A 200 -24.36 -17.09 15.91
C GLY A 200 -25.72 -16.92 15.18
N ALA A 201 -25.98 -15.77 14.58
CA ALA A 201 -27.24 -15.45 13.92
C ALA A 201 -27.30 -16.17 12.58
N ASP A 202 -28.43 -16.78 12.23
CA ASP A 202 -28.63 -17.33 10.90
C ASP A 202 -28.73 -16.19 9.88
N LEU A 203 -27.59 -15.76 9.33
CA LEU A 203 -27.54 -14.80 8.24
C LEU A 203 -27.79 -15.50 6.91
N PRO A 204 -28.46 -14.85 5.94
CA PRO A 204 -28.60 -15.42 4.60
C PRO A 204 -27.21 -15.52 3.92
N PRO A 205 -26.96 -16.53 3.07
CA PRO A 205 -25.66 -16.74 2.41
C PRO A 205 -25.12 -15.52 1.65
N GLU A 206 -26.00 -14.62 1.20
CA GLU A 206 -25.62 -13.41 0.47
C GLU A 206 -24.90 -12.37 1.34
N ASP A 207 -25.16 -12.37 2.65
CA ASP A 207 -24.55 -11.45 3.60
C ASP A 207 -23.12 -11.87 3.96
N TYR A 208 -22.78 -13.14 3.74
CA TYR A 208 -21.41 -13.65 3.79
C TYR A 208 -20.58 -13.30 2.55
N ILE A 209 -21.23 -12.88 1.45
CA ILE A 209 -20.55 -12.62 0.17
C ILE A 209 -20.22 -11.14 0.03
N ARG A 210 -21.12 -10.25 0.44
CA ARG A 210 -20.99 -8.80 0.25
C ARG A 210 -20.19 -8.15 1.36
N ILE A 211 -19.50 -7.06 1.03
CA ILE A 211 -18.94 -6.16 2.04
C ILE A 211 -20.11 -5.41 2.69
N PRO A 212 -20.21 -5.35 4.03
CA PRO A 212 -21.26 -4.62 4.71
C PRO A 212 -21.26 -3.12 4.41
N LYS A 213 -22.44 -2.48 4.53
CA LYS A 213 -22.58 -1.02 4.66
C LYS A 213 -21.64 -0.46 5.74
N GLU A 214 -21.22 0.80 5.59
CA GLU A 214 -20.31 1.53 6.50
C GLU A 214 -18.90 0.94 6.61
N SER A 215 -18.53 0.03 5.70
CA SER A 215 -17.17 -0.47 5.60
C SER A 215 -16.25 0.59 5.03
N HIS A 216 -15.10 0.78 5.69
CA HIS A 216 -14.11 1.78 5.34
C HIS A 216 -13.19 1.29 4.23
N VAL A 217 -12.96 2.15 3.24
CA VAL A 217 -12.03 1.89 2.14
C VAL A 217 -11.13 3.10 1.86
N LEU A 218 -9.92 2.83 1.36
CA LEU A 218 -9.04 3.85 0.79
C LEU A 218 -9.11 3.77 -0.73
N LEU A 219 -9.40 4.90 -1.38
CA LEU A 219 -9.46 5.00 -2.83
C LEU A 219 -8.05 5.13 -3.41
N ILE A 220 -7.61 4.09 -4.12
CA ILE A 220 -6.30 4.06 -4.78
C ILE A 220 -6.38 4.75 -6.14
N GLY A 221 -7.47 4.56 -6.87
CA GLY A 221 -7.69 5.16 -8.18
C GLY A 221 -9.01 4.76 -8.80
N HIS A 222 -9.31 5.33 -9.96
CA HIS A 222 -10.54 5.03 -10.71
C HIS A 222 -10.30 4.82 -12.21
N THR A 223 -11.19 4.07 -12.85
CA THR A 223 -11.19 3.91 -14.31
C THR A 223 -11.41 5.25 -15.01
N LEU A 224 -10.81 5.43 -16.18
CA LEU A 224 -10.97 6.67 -16.96
C LEU A 224 -12.39 6.82 -17.52
N GLU A 225 -12.98 5.70 -17.93
CA GLU A 225 -14.33 5.66 -18.48
C GLU A 225 -15.35 5.35 -17.39
N LYS A 226 -16.52 5.98 -17.55
CA LYS A 226 -17.70 5.71 -16.74
C LYS A 226 -18.52 4.61 -17.38
N GLU A 227 -19.19 3.84 -16.55
CA GLU A 227 -20.16 2.83 -16.95
C GLU A 227 -21.53 3.16 -16.38
N ILE A 228 -22.58 2.65 -17.04
CA ILE A 228 -23.95 2.73 -16.53
C ILE A 228 -24.32 1.35 -15.98
N ILE A 229 -24.47 1.27 -14.66
CA ILE A 229 -24.84 0.04 -13.96
C ILE A 229 -26.13 0.30 -13.21
N SER A 230 -27.17 -0.49 -13.52
CA SER A 230 -28.52 -0.33 -12.93
C SER A 230 -29.06 1.10 -13.03
N GLY A 231 -28.82 1.77 -14.16
CA GLY A 231 -29.26 3.15 -14.41
C GLY A 231 -28.45 4.24 -13.71
N LYS A 232 -27.32 3.90 -13.08
CA LYS A 232 -26.42 4.85 -12.43
C LYS A 232 -25.10 4.92 -13.18
N GLU A 233 -24.72 6.13 -13.54
CA GLU A 233 -23.45 6.41 -14.22
C GLU A 233 -22.34 6.62 -13.18
N GLY A 234 -21.22 5.93 -13.32
CA GLY A 234 -20.12 6.01 -12.37
C GLY A 234 -18.84 5.36 -12.89
N ASN A 235 -17.73 5.60 -12.20
CA ASN A 235 -16.47 4.93 -12.50
C ASN A 235 -16.36 3.65 -11.66
N TRP A 236 -15.46 2.76 -12.06
CA TRP A 236 -14.99 1.71 -11.17
C TRP A 236 -13.86 2.26 -10.32
N PHE A 237 -14.00 2.13 -9.01
CA PHE A 237 -12.99 2.53 -8.04
C PHE A 237 -12.18 1.31 -7.64
N TYR A 238 -10.87 1.39 -7.78
CA TYR A 238 -9.94 0.44 -7.17
C TYR A 238 -9.63 0.93 -5.77
N VAL A 239 -9.95 0.10 -4.79
CA VAL A 239 -9.90 0.47 -3.37
C VAL A 239 -9.17 -0.57 -2.57
N ARG A 240 -8.56 -0.13 -1.47
CA ARG A 240 -8.13 -1.01 -0.39
C ARG A 240 -9.23 -1.06 0.67
N LEU A 241 -9.78 -2.25 0.89
CA LEU A 241 -10.73 -2.53 1.95
C LEU A 241 -10.00 -2.86 3.25
N PHE A 242 -10.55 -2.36 4.35
CA PHE A 242 -10.17 -2.72 5.72
C PHE A 242 -11.35 -3.49 6.32
N PRO A 243 -11.37 -4.83 6.20
CA PRO A 243 -12.50 -5.60 6.67
C PRO A 243 -12.69 -5.38 8.17
N SER A 244 -13.87 -4.93 8.60
CA SER A 244 -14.14 -4.76 10.03
C SER A 244 -14.30 -6.13 10.69
N CYS A 245 -13.68 -6.33 11.85
CA CYS A 245 -13.93 -7.50 12.70
C CYS A 245 -14.38 -7.06 14.10
N PRO A 246 -15.62 -7.40 14.53
CA PRO A 246 -16.03 -7.29 15.92
C PRO A 246 -15.02 -7.95 16.87
N GLY A 247 -14.62 -7.24 17.92
CA GLY A 247 -13.56 -7.70 18.85
C GLY A 247 -12.13 -7.27 18.46
N GLY A 248 -11.96 -6.50 17.38
CA GLY A 248 -10.69 -5.84 17.06
C GLY A 248 -9.58 -6.78 16.58
N TYR A 249 -9.94 -7.95 16.04
CA TYR A 249 -8.96 -8.85 15.45
C TYR A 249 -8.30 -8.24 14.20
N PRO A 250 -6.99 -8.41 14.00
CA PRO A 250 -6.29 -7.90 12.83
C PRO A 250 -6.78 -8.63 11.56
N THR A 251 -7.42 -7.89 10.65
CA THR A 251 -7.95 -8.38 9.37
C THR A 251 -7.10 -7.86 8.23
N THR A 252 -6.42 -8.72 7.46
CA THR A 252 -5.59 -8.26 6.34
C THR A 252 -6.38 -7.41 5.34
N SER A 253 -5.83 -6.26 4.94
CA SER A 253 -6.43 -5.43 3.91
C SER A 253 -6.38 -6.15 2.58
N VAL A 254 -7.39 -5.88 1.77
CA VAL A 254 -7.55 -6.53 0.47
C VAL A 254 -7.91 -5.47 -0.55
N GLU A 255 -7.30 -5.57 -1.71
CA GLU A 255 -7.50 -4.62 -2.80
C GLU A 255 -8.43 -5.21 -3.86
N GLY A 256 -9.22 -4.35 -4.49
CA GLY A 256 -10.24 -4.76 -5.43
C GLY A 256 -11.12 -3.61 -5.89
N TRP A 257 -12.18 -3.94 -6.59
CA TRP A 257 -13.01 -2.99 -7.32
C TRP A 257 -14.40 -2.87 -6.70
N ILE A 258 -14.87 -1.62 -6.56
CA ILE A 258 -16.23 -1.25 -6.15
C ILE A 258 -16.72 -0.18 -7.13
N PHE A 259 -18.00 -0.24 -7.50
CA PHE A 259 -18.59 0.79 -8.34
C PHE A 259 -18.82 2.09 -7.54
N SER A 260 -18.40 3.23 -8.09
CA SER A 260 -18.28 4.49 -7.35
C SER A 260 -19.59 4.97 -6.72
N GLU A 261 -20.73 4.68 -7.35
CA GLU A 261 -22.07 5.06 -6.84
C GLU A 261 -22.37 4.50 -5.43
N TYR A 262 -21.67 3.45 -5.01
CA TYR A 262 -21.88 2.82 -3.70
C TYR A 262 -20.90 3.28 -2.63
N LEU A 263 -20.10 4.30 -2.93
CA LEU A 263 -19.10 4.85 -2.04
C LEU A 263 -19.39 6.34 -1.81
N GLU A 264 -19.24 6.78 -0.56
CA GLU A 264 -19.26 8.20 -0.21
C GLU A 264 -17.97 8.61 0.46
N LYS A 265 -17.51 9.82 0.16
CA LYS A 265 -16.26 10.36 0.70
C LYS A 265 -16.46 10.74 2.15
N LEU A 266 -15.59 10.25 3.03
CA LEU A 266 -15.57 10.66 4.43
C LEU A 266 -15.06 12.10 4.52
N LYS A 267 -15.90 12.98 5.08
CA LYS A 267 -15.49 14.35 5.40
C LYS A 267 -14.68 14.32 6.70
N LYS A 268 -13.52 14.99 6.68
CA LYS A 268 -12.68 15.20 7.88
C LYS A 268 -13.37 16.11 8.88
#